data_AF-A0A4Q8M6G6-F1
#
_entry.id   AF-A0A4Q8M6G6-F1
#
_cell.length_a   1.000
_cell.length_b   1.000
_cell.length_c   1.000
_cell.angle_alpha   90.00
_cell.angle_beta   90.00
_cell.angle_gamma   90.00
#
_symmetry.space_group_name_H-M   'P 1'
#
loop_
_entity.id
_entity.type
_entity.pdbx_description
1 polymer ?
#
loop_
_entity_poly.entity_id
_entity_poly.type
_entity_poly.pdbx_seq_one_letter_code
_entity_poly.pdbx_strand_id
1 'polypeptide(L)'
;MRQFLSALTLSLAIAAPAMAQDAAATRDAIIKNGAQLNGLAQQCGNITPEQAKTRKEQSRAAIYGKGADSSGFDALYDAGFNAGIARIKSAPDGGKQMCERLKALQQGPAKK
;
A
#
# COMPACT_ATOMS: atom_id res chain seq x y z
N MET A 1 -45.58 32.39 38.97
CA MET A 1 -46.13 31.77 37.74
C MET A 1 -45.30 32.22 36.54
N ARG A 2 -45.06 31.31 35.58
CA ARG A 2 -44.23 31.41 34.34
C ARG A 2 -42.75 31.13 34.59
N GLN A 3 -42.25 29.89 34.53
CA GLN A 3 -42.16 28.90 33.43
C GLN A 3 -41.50 29.43 32.14
N PHE A 4 -40.66 28.54 31.58
CA PHE A 4 -40.08 28.45 30.23
C PHE A 4 -38.71 29.12 30.06
N LEU A 5 -37.66 28.51 29.51
CA LEU A 5 -37.45 27.19 28.89
C LEU A 5 -35.93 26.98 28.76
N SER A 6 -35.45 25.82 29.17
CA SER A 6 -34.09 25.32 28.93
C SER A 6 -33.82 25.21 27.43
N ALA A 7 -32.99 26.07 26.86
CA ALA A 7 -32.42 25.89 25.53
C ALA A 7 -31.02 25.29 25.66
N LEU A 8 -30.96 24.02 26.07
CA LEU A 8 -29.81 23.17 25.76
C LEU A 8 -29.90 22.86 24.26
N THR A 9 -29.40 23.76 23.42
CA THR A 9 -29.06 23.41 22.05
C THR A 9 -27.88 22.46 22.13
N LEU A 10 -28.19 21.16 22.22
CA LEU A 10 -27.27 20.09 21.86
C LEU A 10 -26.94 20.29 20.38
N SER A 11 -25.94 21.12 20.12
CA SER A 11 -25.26 21.13 18.84
C SER A 11 -24.72 19.72 18.67
N LEU A 12 -25.45 18.88 17.92
CA LEU A 12 -24.92 17.66 17.35
C LEU A 12 -23.74 18.10 16.47
N ALA A 13 -22.56 18.20 17.08
CA ALA A 13 -21.32 18.03 16.38
C ALA A 13 -21.42 16.62 15.79
N ILE A 14 -21.78 16.54 14.51
CA ILE A 14 -21.57 15.35 13.69
C ILE A 14 -20.05 15.24 13.56
N ALA A 15 -19.41 14.80 14.65
CA ALA A 15 -18.01 14.44 14.70
C ALA A 15 -17.87 13.07 14.05
N ALA A 16 -17.94 13.04 12.73
CA ALA A 16 -17.54 11.88 11.96
C ALA A 16 -16.91 12.35 10.64
N PRO A 17 -15.58 12.53 10.63
CA PRO A 17 -14.82 11.75 9.67
C PRO A 17 -13.45 11.30 10.23
N ALA A 18 -13.35 10.81 11.48
CA ALA A 18 -12.07 10.25 11.94
C ALA A 18 -11.71 8.93 11.22
N MET A 19 -12.70 8.17 10.72
CA MET A 19 -12.49 6.83 10.15
C MET A 19 -12.22 6.80 8.64
N ALA A 20 -12.54 7.87 7.89
CA ALA A 20 -12.30 7.90 6.43
C ALA A 20 -10.85 8.28 6.07
N GLN A 21 -10.21 9.11 6.90
CA GLN A 21 -8.85 9.56 6.69
C GLN A 21 -7.83 8.44 6.92
N ASP A 22 -8.11 7.56 7.88
CA ASP A 22 -7.29 6.38 8.19
C ASP A 22 -7.33 5.32 7.08
N ALA A 23 -8.50 5.13 6.45
CA ALA A 23 -8.66 4.19 5.35
C ALA A 23 -7.87 4.59 4.09
N ALA A 24 -7.79 5.89 3.78
CA ALA A 24 -7.00 6.39 2.67
C ALA A 24 -5.49 6.24 2.93
N ALA A 25 -5.01 6.65 4.11
CA ALA A 25 -3.61 6.51 4.49
C ALA A 25 -3.17 5.04 4.53
N THR A 26 -4.02 4.16 5.06
CA THR A 26 -3.78 2.71 5.09
C THR A 26 -3.70 2.14 3.68
N ARG A 27 -4.60 2.54 2.78
CA ARG A 27 -4.59 2.12 1.37
C ARG A 27 -3.30 2.55 0.68
N ASP A 28 -2.89 3.79 0.83
CA ASP A 28 -1.66 4.32 0.24
C ASP A 28 -0.43 3.56 0.73
N ALA A 29 -0.40 3.22 2.03
CA ALA A 29 0.66 2.40 2.61
C ALA A 29 0.67 0.99 2.00
N ILE A 30 -0.49 0.36 1.82
CA ILE A 30 -0.60 -0.96 1.16
C ILE A 30 -0.08 -0.89 -0.28
N ILE A 31 -0.49 0.13 -1.06
CA ILE A 31 -0.03 0.32 -2.45
C ILE A 31 1.49 0.47 -2.48
N LYS A 32 2.04 1.41 -1.70
CA LYS A 32 3.48 1.70 -1.66
C LYS A 32 4.30 0.49 -1.24
N ASN A 33 3.91 -0.17 -0.14
CA ASN A 33 4.66 -1.31 0.38
C ASN A 33 4.60 -2.52 -0.56
N GLY A 34 3.43 -2.82 -1.13
CA GLY A 34 3.27 -3.89 -2.11
C GLY A 34 4.10 -3.62 -3.37
N ALA A 35 4.09 -2.39 -3.88
CA ALA A 35 4.88 -1.99 -5.02
C ALA A 35 6.39 -2.06 -4.73
N GLN A 36 6.82 -1.65 -3.54
CA GLN A 36 8.22 -1.75 -3.10
C GLN A 36 8.72 -3.19 -3.14
N LEU A 37 7.92 -4.16 -2.67
CA LEU A 37 8.25 -5.58 -2.75
C LEU A 37 8.37 -6.07 -4.20
N ASN A 38 7.50 -5.60 -5.10
CA ASN A 38 7.61 -5.93 -6.52
C ASN A 38 8.86 -5.32 -7.17
N GLY A 39 9.24 -4.10 -6.78
CA GLY A 39 10.49 -3.46 -7.23
C GLY A 39 11.73 -4.22 -6.77
N LEU A 40 11.75 -4.64 -5.49
CA LEU A 40 12.78 -5.52 -4.95
C LEU A 40 12.82 -6.84 -5.72
N ALA A 41 11.67 -7.49 -5.92
CA ALA A 41 11.57 -8.79 -6.58
C ALA A 41 12.06 -8.74 -8.03
N GLN A 42 11.72 -7.69 -8.79
CA GLN A 42 12.19 -7.53 -10.16
C GLN A 42 13.71 -7.31 -10.18
N GLN A 43 14.22 -6.44 -9.33
CA GLN A 43 15.66 -6.15 -9.27
C GLN A 43 16.48 -7.37 -8.79
N CYS A 44 15.91 -8.22 -7.94
CA CYS A 44 16.51 -9.50 -7.54
C CYS A 44 16.36 -10.62 -8.60
N GLY A 45 15.66 -10.38 -9.71
CA GLY A 45 15.41 -11.38 -10.74
C GLY A 45 14.36 -12.44 -10.38
N ASN A 46 13.60 -12.25 -9.29
CA ASN A 46 12.55 -13.18 -8.87
C ASN A 46 11.25 -13.03 -9.70
N ILE A 47 11.09 -11.88 -10.38
CA ILE A 47 10.01 -11.65 -11.33
C ILE A 47 10.52 -10.91 -12.58
N THR A 48 9.89 -11.14 -13.73
CA THR A 48 10.19 -10.40 -14.97
C THR A 48 9.48 -9.04 -14.99
N PRO A 49 9.86 -8.11 -15.88
CA PRO A 49 9.13 -6.85 -16.09
C PRO A 49 7.64 -7.07 -16.43
N GLU A 50 7.32 -8.08 -17.25
CA GLU A 50 5.94 -8.41 -17.63
C GLU A 50 5.14 -8.93 -16.43
N GLN A 51 5.78 -9.72 -15.56
CA GLN A 51 5.18 -10.18 -14.32
C GLN A 51 4.97 -9.01 -13.34
N ALA A 52 5.89 -8.06 -13.28
CA ALA A 52 5.73 -6.85 -12.46
C ALA A 52 4.55 -5.99 -12.96
N LYS A 53 4.38 -5.85 -14.28
CA LYS A 53 3.21 -5.18 -14.89
C LYS A 53 1.91 -5.90 -14.54
N THR A 54 1.88 -7.22 -14.71
CA THR A 54 0.70 -8.03 -14.35
C THR A 54 0.36 -7.89 -12.86
N ARG A 55 1.37 -7.90 -11.98
CA ARG A 55 1.18 -7.69 -10.54
C ARG A 55 0.65 -6.30 -10.22
N LYS A 56 1.11 -5.25 -10.92
CA LYS A 56 0.57 -3.89 -10.78
C LYS A 56 -0.92 -3.85 -11.10
N GLU A 57 -1.33 -4.46 -12.21
CA GLU A 57 -2.74 -4.55 -12.61
C GLU A 57 -3.58 -5.35 -11.60
N GLN A 58 -3.06 -6.47 -11.11
CA GLN A 58 -3.69 -7.27 -10.06
C GLN A 58 -3.84 -6.47 -8.75
N SER A 59 -2.82 -5.73 -8.33
CA SER A 59 -2.87 -4.86 -7.15
C SER A 59 -3.93 -3.77 -7.31
N ARG A 60 -4.02 -3.13 -8.48
CA ARG A 60 -5.07 -2.14 -8.76
C ARG A 60 -6.45 -2.75 -8.59
N ALA A 61 -6.68 -3.90 -9.24
CA ALA A 61 -7.96 -4.60 -9.19
C ALA A 61 -8.32 -5.09 -7.78
N ALA A 62 -7.33 -5.51 -6.99
CA ALA A 62 -7.56 -5.97 -5.61
C ALA A 62 -7.91 -4.81 -4.66
N ILE A 63 -7.34 -3.63 -4.88
CA ILE A 63 -7.50 -2.49 -3.97
C ILE A 63 -8.74 -1.66 -4.29
N TYR A 64 -9.01 -1.45 -5.58
CA TYR A 64 -10.13 -0.60 -6.01
C TYR A 64 -11.31 -1.40 -6.55
N GLY A 65 -11.12 -2.66 -6.92
CA GLY A 65 -12.09 -3.43 -7.71
C GLY A 65 -11.91 -3.21 -9.21
N LYS A 66 -12.45 -4.11 -10.04
CA LYS A 66 -12.40 -3.98 -11.49
C LYS A 66 -13.31 -2.82 -11.95
N GLY A 67 -12.74 -1.86 -12.69
CA GLY A 67 -13.47 -0.75 -13.29
C GLY A 67 -13.78 0.42 -12.36
N ALA A 68 -13.33 0.39 -11.10
CA ALA A 68 -13.47 1.50 -10.18
C ALA A 68 -12.44 2.60 -10.45
N ASP A 69 -12.75 3.83 -10.02
CA ASP A 69 -11.79 4.92 -10.04
C ASP A 69 -10.55 4.56 -9.20
N SER A 70 -9.39 4.67 -9.82
CA SER A 70 -8.08 4.38 -9.23
C SER A 70 -7.13 5.55 -9.39
N SER A 71 -7.68 6.77 -9.44
CA SER A 71 -6.91 8.01 -9.47
C SER A 71 -5.83 8.00 -8.38
N GLY A 72 -4.61 8.37 -8.77
CA GLY A 72 -3.44 8.38 -7.88
C GLY A 72 -2.76 7.02 -7.65
N PHE A 73 -3.38 5.89 -8.02
CA PHE A 73 -2.78 4.56 -7.83
C PHE A 73 -1.42 4.44 -8.53
N ASP A 74 -1.33 4.86 -9.79
CA ASP A 74 -0.10 4.76 -10.57
C ASP A 74 1.06 5.52 -9.93
N ALA A 75 0.82 6.74 -9.49
CA ALA A 75 1.83 7.56 -8.83
C ALA A 75 2.32 6.90 -7.53
N LEU A 76 1.41 6.39 -6.70
CA LEU A 76 1.74 5.71 -5.45
C LEU A 76 2.50 4.40 -5.69
N TYR A 77 2.03 3.62 -6.66
CA TYR A 77 2.65 2.35 -7.03
C TYR A 77 4.04 2.56 -7.60
N ASP A 78 4.20 3.48 -8.56
CA ASP A 78 5.49 3.74 -9.19
C ASP A 78 6.49 4.33 -8.21
N ALA A 79 6.04 5.19 -7.28
CA ALA A 79 6.88 5.67 -6.19
C ALA A 79 7.37 4.52 -5.29
N GLY A 80 6.49 3.62 -4.85
CA GLY A 80 6.86 2.47 -4.05
C GLY A 80 7.80 1.51 -4.79
N PHE A 81 7.47 1.19 -6.05
CA PHE A 81 8.25 0.31 -6.91
C PHE A 81 9.68 0.84 -7.11
N ASN A 82 9.81 2.11 -7.46
CA ASN A 82 11.12 2.76 -7.63
C ASN A 82 11.90 2.84 -6.33
N ALA A 83 11.23 3.08 -5.19
CA ALA A 83 11.87 3.01 -3.87
C ALA A 83 12.43 1.61 -3.58
N GLY A 84 11.74 0.54 -3.99
CA GLY A 84 12.22 -0.84 -3.88
C GLY A 84 13.49 -1.06 -4.69
N ILE A 85 13.49 -0.66 -5.95
CA ILE A 85 14.68 -0.74 -6.81
C ILE A 85 15.85 0.07 -6.23
N ALA A 86 15.58 1.31 -5.82
CA ALA A 86 16.58 2.20 -5.25
C ALA A 86 17.21 1.58 -3.99
N ARG A 87 16.40 0.94 -3.14
CA ARG A 87 16.88 0.28 -1.91
C ARG A 87 17.89 -0.83 -2.18
N ILE A 88 17.71 -1.63 -3.23
CA ILE A 88 18.70 -2.65 -3.63
C ILE A 88 19.96 -1.97 -4.15
N LYS A 89 19.81 -0.99 -5.03
CA LYS A 89 20.96 -0.28 -5.63
C LYS A 89 21.80 0.45 -4.60
N SER A 90 21.18 0.96 -3.52
CA SER A 90 21.87 1.63 -2.42
C SER A 90 22.40 0.67 -1.35
N ALA A 91 22.07 -0.61 -1.40
CA ALA A 91 22.49 -1.56 -0.38
C ALA A 91 23.98 -1.88 -0.50
N PRO A 92 24.68 -2.09 0.64
CA PRO A 92 25.99 -2.75 0.59
C PRO A 92 25.82 -4.12 -0.05
N ASP A 93 26.88 -4.69 -0.64
CA ASP A 93 26.85 -5.97 -1.37
C ASP A 93 25.99 -6.02 -2.66
N GLY A 94 25.50 -4.86 -3.12
CA GLY A 94 24.60 -4.79 -4.28
C GLY A 94 23.20 -5.34 -3.98
N GLY A 95 22.85 -5.49 -2.70
CA GLY A 95 21.56 -5.96 -2.22
C GLY A 95 21.37 -7.48 -2.31
N LYS A 96 22.46 -8.24 -2.45
CA LYS A 96 22.49 -9.70 -2.40
C LYS A 96 21.80 -10.24 -1.14
N GLN A 97 22.12 -9.70 0.04
CA GLN A 97 21.46 -10.13 1.28
C GLN A 97 19.94 -9.86 1.27
N MET A 98 19.52 -8.75 0.68
CA MET A 98 18.09 -8.44 0.55
C MET A 98 17.40 -9.42 -0.40
N CYS A 99 18.05 -9.79 -1.49
CA CYS A 99 17.54 -10.78 -2.44
C CYS A 99 17.43 -12.18 -1.83
N GLU A 100 18.43 -12.63 -1.08
CA GLU A 100 18.36 -13.92 -0.38
C GLU A 100 17.24 -13.93 0.67
N ARG A 101 17.07 -12.85 1.43
CA ARG A 101 15.97 -12.73 2.40
C ARG A 101 14.61 -12.75 1.71
N LEU A 102 14.48 -12.08 0.57
CA LEU A 102 13.24 -12.08 -0.21
C LEU A 102 12.91 -13.48 -0.73
N LYS A 103 13.91 -14.20 -1.23
CA LYS A 103 13.77 -15.59 -1.68
C LYS A 103 13.32 -16.50 -0.54
N ALA A 104 13.92 -16.37 0.65
CA ALA A 104 13.52 -17.15 1.82
C ALA A 104 12.06 -16.89 2.24
N LEU A 105 11.60 -15.64 2.18
CA LEU A 105 10.21 -15.30 2.47
C LEU A 105 9.23 -15.87 1.43
N GLN A 106 9.63 -15.92 0.16
CA GLN A 106 8.81 -16.44 -0.93
C GLN A 106 8.70 -17.97 -0.93
N GLN A 107 9.70 -18.67 -0.38
CA GLN A 107 9.70 -20.12 -0.28
C GLN A 107 8.88 -20.65 0.91
N GLY A 108 8.50 -19.78 1.87
CA GLY A 108 7.76 -20.15 3.08
C GLY A 108 8.53 -21.14 3.97
N PRO A 109 8.08 -21.41 5.21
CA PRO A 109 8.58 -22.58 5.92
C PRO A 109 8.18 -23.81 5.09
N ALA A 110 9.15 -24.66 4.74
CA ALA A 110 8.87 -25.96 4.17
C ALA A 110 7.79 -26.62 5.05
N LYS A 111 6.61 -26.88 4.48
CA LYS A 111 5.60 -27.70 5.14
C LYS A 111 6.25 -29.06 5.38
N LYS A 112 6.70 -29.30 6.61
CA LYS A 112 7.09 -30.62 7.10
C LYS A 112 5.83 -31.43 7.36
#